data_AF-A0A545SYR2-F1
#
_entry.id   AF-A0A545SYR2-F1
#
_cell.length_a   1.000
_cell.length_b   1.000
_cell.length_c   1.000
_cell.angle_alpha   90.00
_cell.angle_beta   90.00
_cell.angle_gamma   90.00
#
_symmetry.space_group_name_H-M   'P 1'
#
loop_
_entity.id
_entity.type
_entity.pdbx_description
1 polymer ?
#
loop_
_entity_poly.entity_id
_entity_poly.type
_entity_poly.pdbx_seq_one_letter_code
_entity_poly.pdbx_strand_id
1 'polypeptide(L)'
;MSNQDLSIKSLLSGLVDQISQLVRQELRLAQAEVSQKIAQAQAGGLAVFAGMLLAFCALLILLQALVLALSNIMPPTVAAILVSLTTAAVAFALIKQGQRKLKVTNLVPERTIAAVRRDKELVMEKTK
;
A
#
# COMPACT_ATOMS: atom_id res chain seq x y z
N MET A 1 -43.73 27.19 -37.36
CA MET A 1 -42.69 26.13 -37.31
C MET A 1 -41.84 26.28 -36.05
N SER A 2 -42.42 26.23 -34.84
CA SER A 2 -41.69 26.55 -33.58
C SER A 2 -41.77 25.47 -32.49
N ASN A 3 -42.47 24.35 -32.74
CA ASN A 3 -42.71 23.32 -31.72
C ASN A 3 -41.69 22.16 -31.74
N GLN A 4 -40.95 21.97 -32.84
CA GLN A 4 -39.94 20.90 -32.93
C GLN A 4 -38.60 21.28 -32.28
N ASP A 5 -38.20 22.55 -32.33
CA ASP A 5 -36.96 23.02 -31.69
C ASP A 5 -37.01 22.95 -30.16
N LEU A 6 -38.22 23.11 -29.57
CA LEU A 6 -38.45 22.94 -28.15
C LEU A 6 -38.29 21.48 -27.69
N SER A 7 -38.68 20.51 -28.54
CA SER A 7 -38.57 19.08 -28.23
C SER A 7 -37.14 18.55 -28.35
N ILE A 8 -36.35 19.04 -29.31
CA ILE A 8 -34.94 18.65 -29.44
C ILE A 8 -34.12 19.22 -28.28
N LYS A 9 -34.40 20.46 -27.86
CA LYS A 9 -33.77 21.07 -26.68
C LYS A 9 -34.15 20.37 -25.37
N SER A 10 -35.39 19.91 -25.20
CA SER A 10 -35.81 19.19 -24.00
C SER A 10 -35.21 17.79 -23.91
N LEU A 11 -35.06 17.08 -25.03
CA LEU A 11 -34.38 15.77 -25.09
C LEU A 11 -32.88 15.88 -24.81
N LEU A 12 -32.21 16.91 -25.34
CA LEU A 12 -30.80 17.15 -25.08
C LEU A 12 -30.55 17.51 -23.62
N SER A 13 -31.43 18.34 -23.02
CA SER A 13 -31.41 18.65 -21.59
C SER A 13 -31.62 17.39 -20.74
N GLY A 14 -32.55 16.50 -21.13
CA GLY A 14 -32.80 15.23 -20.44
C GLY A 14 -31.62 14.26 -20.50
N LEU A 15 -30.90 14.21 -21.63
CA LEU A 15 -29.72 13.36 -21.78
C LEU A 15 -28.53 13.87 -20.94
N VAL A 16 -28.31 15.19 -20.89
CA VAL A 16 -27.28 15.82 -20.04
C VAL A 16 -27.56 15.57 -18.55
N ASP A 17 -28.82 15.62 -18.15
CA ASP A 17 -29.23 15.28 -16.78
C ASP A 17 -29.01 13.80 -16.47
N GLN A 18 -29.34 12.88 -17.39
CA GLN A 18 -29.09 11.45 -17.21
C GLN A 18 -27.60 11.12 -17.12
N ILE A 19 -26.76 11.73 -17.96
CA ILE A 19 -25.30 11.58 -17.88
C ILE A 19 -24.77 12.11 -16.55
N SER A 20 -25.25 13.27 -16.11
CA SER A 20 -24.86 13.84 -14.81
C SER A 20 -25.27 12.95 -13.64
N GLN A 21 -26.45 12.32 -13.71
CA GLN A 21 -26.90 11.35 -12.72
C GLN A 21 -26.04 10.08 -12.72
N LEU A 22 -25.68 9.56 -13.90
CA LEU A 22 -24.85 8.37 -14.03
C LEU A 22 -23.44 8.61 -13.48
N VAL A 23 -22.82 9.75 -13.81
CA VAL A 23 -21.49 10.13 -13.26
C VAL A 23 -21.54 10.24 -11.74
N ARG A 24 -22.60 10.83 -11.17
CA ARG A 24 -22.77 10.90 -9.72
C ARG A 24 -22.94 9.52 -9.08
N GLN A 25 -23.64 8.60 -9.75
CA GLN A 25 -23.78 7.22 -9.29
C GLN A 25 -22.44 6.48 -9.29
N GLU A 26 -21.69 6.55 -10.39
CA GLU A 26 -20.36 5.95 -10.51
C GLU A 26 -19.40 6.51 -9.47
N LEU A 27 -19.43 7.82 -9.20
CA LEU A 27 -18.64 8.43 -8.14
C LEU A 27 -19.03 7.93 -6.74
N ARG A 28 -20.33 7.79 -6.46
CA ARG A 28 -20.80 7.23 -5.17
C ARG A 28 -20.42 5.76 -5.03
N LEU A 29 -20.49 4.99 -6.12
CA LEU A 29 -20.09 3.59 -6.13
C LEU A 29 -18.57 3.44 -5.93
N ALA A 30 -17.76 4.22 -6.65
CA ALA A 30 -16.32 4.26 -6.48
C ALA A 30 -15.93 4.68 -5.06
N GLN A 31 -16.63 5.67 -4.48
CA GLN A 31 -16.41 6.09 -3.10
C GLN A 31 -16.75 4.96 -2.11
N ALA A 32 -17.84 4.24 -2.33
CA ALA A 32 -18.23 3.10 -1.51
C ALA A 32 -17.20 1.95 -1.61
N GLU A 33 -16.73 1.62 -2.82
CA GLU A 33 -15.73 0.57 -3.02
C GLU A 33 -14.39 0.93 -2.39
N VAL A 34 -13.93 2.18 -2.54
CA VAL A 34 -12.72 2.68 -1.87
C VAL A 34 -12.88 2.61 -0.35
N SER A 35 -14.02 3.04 0.19
CA SER A 35 -14.29 2.95 1.63
C SER A 35 -14.28 1.51 2.13
N GLN A 36 -14.87 0.58 1.38
CA GLN A 36 -14.89 -0.84 1.72
C GLN A 36 -13.48 -1.46 1.66
N LYS A 37 -12.69 -1.12 0.64
CA LYS A 37 -11.28 -1.56 0.52
C LYS A 37 -10.42 -1.00 1.65
N ILE A 38 -10.63 0.25 2.05
CA ILE A 38 -9.95 0.86 3.20
C ILE A 38 -10.32 0.14 4.49
N ALA A 39 -11.62 -0.12 4.73
CA ALA A 39 -12.07 -0.84 5.91
C ALA A 39 -11.50 -2.27 5.97
N GLN A 40 -11.47 -2.97 4.84
CA GLN A 40 -10.88 -4.29 4.74
C GLN A 40 -9.36 -4.27 4.98
N ALA A 41 -8.65 -3.28 4.41
CA ALA A 41 -7.23 -3.06 4.65
C ALA A 41 -6.93 -2.71 6.12
N GLN A 42 -7.81 -1.94 6.77
CA GLN A 42 -7.70 -1.58 8.17
C GLN A 42 -7.89 -2.81 9.08
N ALA A 43 -8.92 -3.61 8.82
CA ALA A 43 -9.18 -4.85 9.56
C ALA A 43 -8.03 -5.86 9.38
N GLY A 44 -7.55 -6.03 8.15
CA GLY A 44 -6.37 -6.86 7.86
C GLY A 44 -5.10 -6.32 8.53
N GLY A 45 -4.92 -5.00 8.54
CA GLY A 45 -3.79 -4.32 9.17
C GLY A 45 -3.75 -4.53 10.68
N LEU A 46 -4.91 -4.49 11.36
CA LEU A 46 -5.01 -4.76 12.80
C LEU A 46 -4.59 -6.19 13.14
N ALA A 47 -5.07 -7.18 12.38
CA ALA A 47 -4.71 -8.58 12.62
C ALA A 47 -3.21 -8.82 12.39
N VAL A 48 -2.62 -8.25 11.33
CA VAL A 48 -1.18 -8.35 11.06
C VAL A 48 -0.37 -7.67 12.18
N PHE A 49 -0.78 -6.49 12.64
CA PHE A 49 -0.11 -5.80 13.73
C PHE A 49 -0.15 -6.59 15.03
N ALA A 50 -1.33 -7.11 15.41
CA ALA A 50 -1.48 -7.94 16.60
C ALA A 50 -0.63 -9.23 16.51
N GLY A 51 -0.62 -9.89 15.35
CA GLY A 51 0.21 -11.05 15.10
C GLY A 51 1.71 -10.75 15.18
N MET A 52 2.15 -9.62 14.64
CA MET A 52 3.55 -9.16 14.72
C MET A 52 3.96 -8.88 16.17
N LEU A 53 3.07 -8.26 16.97
CA LEU A 53 3.33 -8.00 18.38
C LEU A 53 3.46 -9.31 19.18
N LEU A 54 2.57 -10.28 18.94
CA LEU A 54 2.67 -11.61 19.57
C LEU A 54 3.94 -12.35 19.15
N ALA A 55 4.29 -12.32 17.85
CA ALA A 55 5.51 -12.92 17.34
C ALA A 55 6.76 -12.27 17.97
N PHE A 56 6.74 -10.95 18.19
CA PHE A 56 7.81 -10.24 18.88
C PHE A 56 7.94 -10.68 20.34
N CYS A 57 6.83 -10.78 21.09
CA CYS A 57 6.86 -11.33 22.45
C CYS A 57 7.40 -12.76 22.50
N ALA A 58 6.98 -13.62 21.57
CA ALA A 58 7.48 -14.99 21.47
C ALA A 58 8.99 -15.03 21.18
N LEU A 59 9.49 -14.13 20.32
CA LEU A 59 10.91 -13.99 20.02
C LEU A 59 11.71 -13.59 21.27
N LEU A 60 11.21 -12.66 22.09
CA LEU A 60 11.87 -12.26 23.34
C LEU A 60 12.00 -13.45 24.31
N ILE A 61 10.92 -14.23 24.47
CA ILE A 61 10.92 -15.43 25.31
C ILE A 61 11.92 -16.46 24.77
N LEU A 62 11.97 -16.65 23.44
CA LEU A 62 12.91 -17.57 22.80
C LEU A 62 14.37 -17.14 22.98
N LEU A 63 14.66 -15.84 22.85
CA LEU A 63 15.99 -15.29 23.11
C LEU A 63 16.40 -15.48 24.57
N GLN A 64 15.47 -15.24 25.50
CA GLN A 64 15.72 -15.49 26.92
C GLN A 64 16.01 -16.98 27.18
N ALA A 65 15.22 -17.88 26.59
CA ALA A 65 15.44 -19.33 26.68
C ALA A 65 16.81 -19.74 26.11
N LEU A 66 17.25 -19.10 25.02
CA LEU A 66 18.58 -19.34 24.44
C LEU A 66 19.71 -18.88 25.37
N VAL A 67 19.56 -17.72 26.02
CA VAL A 67 20.51 -17.24 27.03
C VAL A 67 20.58 -18.21 28.21
N LEU A 68 19.42 -18.66 28.73
CA LEU A 68 19.34 -19.66 29.79
C LEU A 68 20.01 -20.98 29.37
N ALA A 69 19.76 -21.46 28.16
CA ALA A 69 20.37 -22.67 27.64
C ALA A 69 21.90 -22.56 27.58
N LEU A 70 22.43 -21.46 27.04
CA LEU A 70 23.87 -21.18 26.99
C LEU A 70 24.47 -20.98 28.38
N SER A 71 23.71 -20.45 29.34
CA SER A 71 24.18 -20.21 30.71
C SER A 71 24.56 -21.50 31.46
N ASN A 72 24.11 -22.67 30.99
CA ASN A 72 24.54 -23.96 31.55
C ASN A 72 26.01 -24.29 31.21
N ILE A 73 26.59 -23.64 30.20
CA ILE A 73 27.93 -23.95 29.67
C ILE A 73 28.90 -22.76 29.88
N MET A 74 28.39 -21.53 30.02
CA MET A 74 29.20 -20.32 30.21
C MET A 74 28.52 -19.32 31.17
N PRO A 75 29.24 -18.32 31.71
CA PRO A 75 28.63 -17.30 32.58
C PRO A 75 27.44 -16.59 31.92
N PRO A 76 26.34 -16.33 32.66
CA PRO A 76 25.12 -15.73 32.10
C PRO A 76 25.36 -14.39 31.37
N THR A 77 26.31 -13.59 31.85
CA THR A 77 26.70 -12.32 31.24
C THR A 77 27.30 -12.50 29.85
N VAL A 78 28.18 -13.49 29.69
CA VAL A 78 28.82 -13.80 28.40
C VAL A 78 27.79 -14.37 27.41
N ALA A 79 26.90 -15.26 27.89
CA ALA A 79 25.81 -15.80 27.09
C ALA A 79 24.88 -14.70 26.56
N ALA A 80 24.47 -13.76 27.42
CA ALA A 80 23.61 -12.63 27.05
C ALA A 80 24.28 -11.70 26.02
N ILE A 81 25.58 -11.41 26.18
CA ILE A 81 26.33 -10.58 25.21
C ILE A 81 26.41 -11.28 23.86
N LEU A 82 26.70 -12.58 23.83
CA LEU A 82 26.82 -13.33 22.59
C LEU A 82 25.48 -13.41 21.84
N VAL A 83 24.39 -13.75 22.54
CA VAL A 83 23.04 -13.83 21.94
C VAL A 83 22.55 -12.46 21.45
N SER A 84 22.82 -11.38 22.21
CA SER A 84 22.42 -10.04 21.79
C SER A 84 23.22 -9.58 20.57
N LEU A 85 24.53 -9.87 20.50
CA LEU A 85 25.36 -9.52 19.37
C LEU A 85 24.95 -10.26 18.09
N THR A 86 24.70 -11.57 18.17
CA THR A 86 24.26 -12.36 17.01
C THR A 86 22.89 -11.90 16.51
N THR A 87 21.96 -11.64 17.43
CA THR A 87 20.61 -11.14 17.10
C THR A 87 20.68 -9.74 16.50
N ALA A 88 21.52 -8.85 17.02
CA ALA A 88 21.74 -7.51 16.47
C ALA A 88 22.30 -7.55 15.05
N ALA A 89 23.22 -8.47 14.77
CA ALA A 89 23.76 -8.66 13.42
C ALA A 89 22.68 -9.10 12.42
N VAL A 90 21.83 -10.06 12.82
CA VAL A 90 20.68 -10.51 12.01
C VAL A 90 19.69 -9.37 11.78
N ALA A 91 19.33 -8.62 12.83
CA ALA A 91 18.43 -7.48 12.73
C ALA A 91 18.98 -6.41 11.78
N PHE A 92 20.27 -6.08 11.87
CA PHE A 92 20.92 -5.13 10.98
C PHE A 92 20.87 -5.58 9.52
N ALA A 93 21.14 -6.87 9.25
CA ALA A 93 21.05 -7.42 7.89
C ALA A 93 19.63 -7.35 7.31
N LEU A 94 18.62 -7.69 8.12
CA LEU A 94 17.21 -7.59 7.72
C LEU A 94 16.79 -6.15 7.45
N ILE A 95 17.17 -5.21 8.31
CA ILE A 95 16.90 -3.77 8.11
C ILE A 95 17.53 -3.30 6.80
N LYS A 96 18.80 -3.65 6.54
CA LYS A 96 19.48 -3.29 5.28
C LYS A 96 18.79 -3.90 4.07
N GLN A 97 18.33 -5.15 4.16
CA GLN A 97 17.59 -5.79 3.08
C GLN A 97 16.23 -5.10 2.84
N GLY A 98 15.49 -4.78 3.90
CA GLY A 98 14.22 -4.05 3.85
C GLY A 98 14.40 -2.67 3.21
N GLN A 99 15.39 -1.90 3.67
CA GLN A 99 15.75 -0.60 3.09
C GLN A 99 16.08 -0.70 1.59
N ARG A 100 16.80 -1.75 1.17
CA ARG A 100 17.09 -1.98 -0.25
C ARG A 100 15.82 -2.26 -1.06
N LYS A 101 14.89 -3.05 -0.53
CA LYS A 101 13.62 -3.38 -1.19
C LYS A 101 12.64 -2.20 -1.25
N LEU A 102 12.66 -1.34 -0.23
CA LEU A 102 11.81 -0.14 -0.14
C LEU A 102 12.38 1.09 -0.85
N LYS A 103 13.57 1.01 -1.45
CA LYS A 103 14.10 2.12 -2.26
C LYS A 103 13.12 2.46 -3.38
N VAL A 104 12.73 3.74 -3.41
CA VAL A 104 11.73 4.36 -4.29
C VAL A 104 11.96 4.01 -5.78
N THR A 105 13.19 3.77 -6.21
CA THR A 105 13.52 3.32 -7.57
C THR A 105 12.78 2.03 -7.99
N ASN A 106 12.42 1.14 -7.06
CA ASN A 106 11.60 -0.05 -7.33
C ASN A 106 10.09 0.18 -7.20
N LEU A 107 9.68 1.28 -6.57
CA LEU A 107 8.27 1.64 -6.34
C LEU A 107 7.74 2.60 -7.41
N VAL A 108 8.63 3.26 -8.14
CA VAL A 108 8.29 4.11 -9.28
C VAL A 108 8.14 3.21 -10.51
N PRO A 109 6.92 3.00 -11.05
CA PRO A 109 6.75 2.19 -12.24
C PRO A 109 7.34 2.90 -13.45
N GLU A 110 8.58 2.57 -13.80
CA GLU A 110 9.30 3.15 -14.95
C GLU A 110 8.49 3.04 -16.25
N ARG A 111 7.78 1.91 -16.42
CA ARG A 111 6.89 1.66 -17.58
C ARG A 111 5.72 2.63 -17.64
N THR A 112 5.10 2.95 -16.51
CA THR A 112 3.97 3.88 -16.44
C THR A 112 4.43 5.31 -16.69
N ILE A 113 5.58 5.71 -16.15
CA ILE A 113 6.14 7.04 -16.40
C ILE A 113 6.57 7.19 -17.87
N ALA A 114 7.15 6.14 -18.47
CA ALA A 114 7.52 6.13 -19.88
C ALA A 114 6.29 6.17 -20.82
N ALA A 115 5.18 5.54 -20.43
CA ALA A 115 3.92 5.63 -21.17
C ALA A 115 3.34 7.06 -21.14
N VAL A 116 3.26 7.67 -19.95
CA VAL A 116 2.74 9.04 -19.79
C VAL A 116 3.60 10.08 -20.54
N ARG A 117 4.93 9.89 -20.60
CA ARG A 117 5.80 10.77 -21.40
C ARG A 117 5.55 10.65 -22.90
N ARG A 118 5.40 9.42 -23.42
CA ARG A 118 5.11 9.21 -24.85
C ARG A 118 3.76 9.80 -25.25
N ASP A 119 2.74 9.64 -24.40
CA ASP A 119 1.43 10.22 -24.67
C ASP A 119 1.48 11.76 -24.72
N LYS A 120 2.31 12.39 -23.87
CA LYS A 120 2.52 13.84 -23.90
C LYS A 120 3.21 14.31 -25.19
N GLU A 121 4.19 13.55 -25.69
CA GLU A 121 4.89 13.87 -26.94
C GLU A 121 3.94 13.77 -28.15
N LEU A 122 3.08 12.74 -28.20
CA LEU A 122 2.10 12.57 -29.28
C LEU A 122 1.03 13.67 -29.32
N VAL A 123 0.63 14.21 -28.16
CA VAL A 123 -0.32 15.34 -28.08
C VAL A 123 0.33 16.66 -28.53
N MET A 124 1.61 16.86 -28.19
CA MET A 124 2.36 18.04 -28.61
C MET A 124 2.65 18.04 -30.12
N GLU A 125 2.88 16.86 -30.71
CA GLU A 125 3.14 16.71 -32.15
C GLU A 125 1.88 16.94 -32.99
N LYS A 126 0.69 16.55 -32.50
CA LYS A 126 -0.59 16.79 -33.20
C LYS A 126 -1.12 18.23 -33.11
N THR A 127 -0.48 19.08 -32.31
CA THR A 127 -0.91 20.47 -32.10
C THR A 127 -0.03 21.48 -32.86
N LYS A 128 0.93 21.00 -33.66
CA LYS A 128 1.81 21.81 -34.50
C LYS A 128 1.54 21.55 -35.97
#